data_AF-A0A258CY43-F1
#
_entry.id   AF-A0A258CY43-F1
#
_cell.length_a   1.000
_cell.length_b   1.000
_cell.length_c   1.000
_cell.angle_alpha   90.00
_cell.angle_beta   90.00
_cell.angle_gamma   90.00
#
_symmetry.space_group_name_H-M   'P 1'
#
loop_
_entity.id
_entity.type
_entity.pdbx_description
1 polymer ?
#
loop_
_entity_poly.entity_id
_entity_poly.type
_entity_poly.pdbx_seq_one_letter_code
_entity_poly.pdbx_strand_id
1 'polypeptide(L)'
;MQGILYEEPTVWLFLLVTVVMGGWLAWMTGRAMALTWKPTVQLVLYILVLGMVVRFIHFALFEATLLTLHFYIVDTIILMGFGFAGWRYNRAG
;
A
#
# COMPACT_ATOMS: atom_id res chain seq x y z
N MET A 1 19.80 -10.84 0.75
CA MET A 1 20.51 -9.66 0.20
C MET A 1 19.53 -8.50 0.24
N GLN A 2 19.80 -7.45 1.02
CA GLN A 2 18.92 -6.27 1.09
C GLN A 2 19.00 -5.50 -0.23
N GLY A 3 17.85 -5.29 -0.87
CA GLY A 3 17.75 -4.44 -2.05
C GLY A 3 17.49 -2.99 -1.65
N ILE A 4 17.75 -2.05 -2.56
CA ILE A 4 17.41 -0.63 -2.37
C ILE A 4 15.89 -0.44 -2.16
N LEU A 5 15.07 -1.37 -2.67
CA LEU A 5 13.61 -1.30 -2.65
C LEU A 5 12.94 -2.17 -1.59
N TYR A 6 13.63 -3.17 -1.02
CA TYR A 6 13.02 -4.12 -0.08
C TYR A 6 14.07 -4.68 0.90
N GLU A 7 13.65 -4.78 2.15
CA GLU A 7 14.50 -5.22 3.26
C GLU A 7 14.52 -6.75 3.41
N GLU A 8 13.55 -7.42 2.78
CA GLU A 8 13.28 -8.83 2.99
C GLU A 8 14.24 -9.78 2.27
N PRO A 9 14.41 -11.02 2.78
CA PRO A 9 15.30 -12.01 2.18
C PRO A 9 14.96 -12.32 0.71
N THR A 10 13.71 -12.12 0.31
CA THR A 10 13.21 -12.48 -1.03
C THR A 10 12.24 -11.43 -1.56
N VAL A 11 12.47 -10.91 -2.77
CA VAL A 11 11.60 -9.91 -3.40
C VAL A 11 10.16 -10.40 -3.61
N TRP A 12 9.97 -11.72 -3.66
CA TRP A 12 8.66 -12.36 -3.82
C TRP A 12 7.72 -12.09 -2.65
N LEU A 13 8.25 -11.98 -1.43
CA LEU A 13 7.44 -11.71 -0.23
C LEU A 13 6.93 -10.26 -0.24
N PHE A 14 7.80 -9.32 -0.58
CA PHE A 14 7.44 -7.93 -0.85
C PHE A 14 6.38 -7.80 -1.94
N LEU A 15 6.54 -8.50 -3.08
CA LEU A 15 5.53 -8.49 -4.14
C LEU A 15 4.19 -9.06 -3.67
N LEU A 16 4.21 -10.15 -2.90
CA LEU A 16 2.98 -10.74 -2.38
C LEU A 16 2.28 -9.81 -1.39
N VAL A 17 2.98 -9.25 -0.41
CA VAL A 17 2.36 -8.45 0.65
C VAL A 17 2.05 -7.03 0.19
N THR A 18 2.98 -6.32 -0.45
CA THR A 18 2.77 -4.93 -0.85
C THR A 18 1.97 -4.82 -2.13
N VAL A 19 2.29 -5.62 -3.17
CA VAL A 19 1.66 -5.48 -4.49
C VAL A 19 0.35 -6.26 -4.58
N VAL A 20 0.35 -7.55 -4.22
CA VAL A 20 -0.85 -8.39 -4.35
C VAL A 20 -1.85 -8.07 -3.24
N MET A 21 -1.46 -8.22 -1.96
CA MET A 21 -2.38 -8.01 -0.84
C MET A 21 -2.64 -6.52 -0.61
N GLY A 22 -1.59 -5.73 -0.44
CA GLY A 22 -1.66 -4.30 -0.19
C GLY A 22 -2.26 -3.55 -1.37
N GLY A 23 -1.79 -3.79 -2.59
CA GLY A 23 -2.31 -3.17 -3.81
C GLY A 23 -3.78 -3.50 -4.06
N TRP A 24 -4.21 -4.74 -3.81
CA TRP A 24 -5.63 -5.11 -3.88
C TRP A 24 -6.48 -4.34 -2.86
N LEU A 25 -6.03 -4.28 -1.61
CA LEU A 25 -6.71 -3.51 -0.56
C LEU A 25 -6.79 -2.02 -0.92
N ALA A 26 -5.69 -1.43 -1.40
CA ALA A 26 -5.64 -0.04 -1.82
C ALA A 26 -6.60 0.23 -2.98
N TRP A 27 -6.66 -0.65 -3.98
CA TRP A 27 -7.61 -0.57 -5.08
C TRP A 27 -9.06 -0.61 -4.58
N MET A 28 -9.37 -1.53 -3.66
CA MET A 28 -10.71 -1.65 -3.07
C MET A 28 -11.08 -0.42 -2.23
N THR A 29 -10.14 0.17 -1.50
CA THR A 29 -10.33 1.46 -0.82
C THR A 29 -10.61 2.58 -1.83
N GLY A 30 -9.83 2.65 -2.92
CA GLY A 30 -10.03 3.61 -4.01
C GLY A 30 -11.43 3.49 -4.63
N ARG A 31 -11.85 2.27 -4.95
CA ARG A 31 -13.20 1.97 -5.44
C ARG A 31 -14.30 2.40 -4.47
N ALA A 32 -14.18 2.05 -3.18
CA ALA A 32 -15.15 2.44 -2.17
C ALA A 32 -15.27 3.97 -2.03
N MET A 33 -14.15 4.68 -2.10
CA MET A 33 -14.12 6.15 -2.06
C MET A 33 -14.74 6.78 -3.32
N ALA A 34 -14.54 6.18 -4.49
CA ALA A 34 -15.18 6.63 -5.73
C ALA A 34 -16.71 6.49 -5.66
N LEU A 35 -17.20 5.34 -5.18
CA LEU A 35 -18.64 5.06 -5.05
C LEU A 35 -19.34 5.94 -4.01
N THR A 36 -18.61 6.39 -2.97
CA THR A 36 -19.16 7.20 -1.87
C THR A 36 -18.99 8.70 -2.07
N TRP A 37 -18.47 9.15 -3.22
CA TRP A 37 -18.24 10.57 -3.55
C TRP A 37 -17.43 11.35 -2.50
N LYS A 38 -16.60 10.65 -1.70
CA LYS A 38 -15.80 11.25 -0.64
C LYS A 38 -14.61 12.06 -1.18
N PRO A 39 -14.13 13.06 -0.43
CA PRO A 39 -12.98 13.86 -0.84
C PRO A 39 -11.72 13.00 -0.99
N THR A 40 -10.88 13.31 -1.98
CA THR A 40 -9.63 12.59 -2.28
C THR A 40 -8.63 12.62 -1.12
N VAL A 41 -8.68 13.62 -0.26
CA VAL A 41 -7.87 13.70 0.96
C VAL A 41 -8.14 12.50 1.88
N GLN A 42 -9.40 12.04 1.96
CA GLN A 42 -9.77 10.90 2.79
C GLN A 42 -9.20 9.58 2.23
N LEU A 43 -9.09 9.46 0.91
CA LEU A 43 -8.40 8.32 0.28
C LEU A 43 -6.90 8.31 0.65
N VAL A 44 -6.23 9.46 0.58
CA VAL A 44 -4.82 9.58 0.97
C VAL A 44 -4.60 9.17 2.42
N LEU A 45 -5.44 9.65 3.35
CA LEU A 45 -5.38 9.27 4.76
C LEU A 45 -5.57 7.76 4.97
N TYR A 46 -6.51 7.13 4.27
CA TYR A 46 -6.70 5.68 4.37
C TYR A 46 -5.52 4.89 3.80
N ILE A 47 -4.91 5.36 2.72
CA ILE A 47 -3.72 4.70 2.15
C ILE A 47 -2.51 4.85 3.07
N LEU A 48 -2.35 5.98 3.77
CA LEU A 48 -1.29 6.15 4.78
C LEU A 48 -1.45 5.14 5.91
N VAL A 49 -2.67 4.96 6.44
CA VAL A 49 -2.96 3.95 7.45
C VAL A 49 -2.72 2.54 6.90
N LEU A 50 -3.12 2.28 5.65
CA LEU A 50 -2.87 0.99 4.99
C LEU A 50 -1.38 0.70 4.83
N GLY A 51 -0.55 1.71 4.52
CA GLY A 51 0.91 1.59 4.48
C GLY A 51 1.48 1.17 5.84
N MET A 52 0.94 1.68 6.95
CA MET A 52 1.35 1.25 8.30
C MET A 52 0.98 -0.20 8.56
N VAL A 53 -0.20 -0.65 8.12
CA VAL A 53 -0.65 -2.04 8.26
C VAL A 53 0.23 -2.98 7.43
N VAL A 54 0.53 -2.62 6.17
CA VAL A 54 1.44 -3.38 5.31
C VAL A 54 2.82 -3.48 5.95
N ARG A 55 3.34 -2.39 6.52
CA ARG A 55 4.63 -2.41 7.21
C ARG A 55 4.62 -3.28 8.46
N PHE A 56 3.52 -3.26 9.21
CA PHE A 56 3.33 -4.15 10.35
C PHE A 56 3.37 -5.63 9.93
N ILE A 57 2.79 -6.00 8.78
CA ILE A 57 2.86 -7.37 8.26
C ILE A 57 4.31 -7.74 7.92
N HIS A 58 5.07 -6.85 7.28
CA HIS A 58 6.48 -7.09 6.97
C HIS A 58 7.31 -7.33 8.25
N PHE A 59 7.07 -6.53 9.30
CA PHE A 59 7.71 -6.74 10.60
C PHE A 59 7.27 -8.06 11.26
N ALA A 60 5.96 -8.31 11.36
CA ALA A 60 5.43 -9.41 12.14
C ALA A 60 5.68 -10.78 11.51
N LEU A 61 5.70 -10.85 10.17
CA LEU A 61 5.77 -12.10 9.45
C LEU A 61 7.18 -12.43 8.95
N PHE A 62 8.01 -11.40 8.72
CA PHE A 62 9.34 -11.55 8.12
C PHE A 62 10.46 -10.88 8.90
N GLU A 63 10.18 -10.44 10.14
CA GLU A 63 11.14 -9.80 11.05
C GLU A 63 11.84 -8.56 10.43
N ALA A 64 11.17 -7.89 9.48
CA ALA A 64 11.66 -6.66 8.87
C ALA A 64 11.64 -5.47 9.84
N THR A 65 12.39 -4.40 9.59
CA THR A 65 12.53 -3.30 10.55
C THR A 65 11.26 -2.43 10.62
N LEU A 66 10.60 -2.33 11.78
CA LEU A 66 9.27 -1.68 11.86
C LEU A 66 9.28 -0.17 11.50
N LEU A 67 10.26 0.60 12.00
CA LEU A 67 10.32 2.07 11.89
C LEU A 67 11.36 2.58 10.88
N THR A 68 11.47 1.95 9.71
CA THR A 68 12.28 2.50 8.63
C THR A 68 11.44 3.41 7.74
N LEU A 69 11.64 4.72 7.87
CA LEU A 69 10.88 5.73 7.11
C LEU A 69 11.01 5.54 5.59
N HIS A 70 12.18 5.12 5.11
CA HIS A 70 12.41 4.85 3.69
C HIS A 70 11.45 3.79 3.13
N PHE A 71 11.40 2.61 3.74
CA PHE A 71 10.55 1.52 3.24
C PHE A 71 9.05 1.82 3.41
N TYR A 72 8.67 2.51 4.50
CA TYR A 72 7.29 2.98 4.66
C TYR A 72 6.85 3.91 3.51
N ILE A 73 7.72 4.84 3.09
CA ILE A 73 7.43 5.74 1.97
C ILE A 73 7.29 4.94 0.68
N VAL A 74 8.18 3.98 0.43
CA VAL A 74 8.14 3.13 -0.77
C VAL A 74 6.81 2.35 -0.84
N ASP A 75 6.44 1.66 0.24
CA ASP A 75 5.17 0.92 0.34
C ASP A 75 3.99 1.85 0.09
N THR A 76 3.97 2.99 0.77
CA THR A 76 2.88 3.97 0.66
C THR A 76 2.73 4.51 -0.76
N ILE A 77 3.82 4.82 -1.47
CA ILE A 77 3.77 5.31 -2.85
C ILE A 77 3.16 4.26 -3.78
N ILE A 78 3.55 3.01 -3.62
CA ILE A 78 3.01 1.89 -4.41
C ILE A 78 1.50 1.76 -4.17
N LEU A 79 1.09 1.72 -2.89
CA LEU A 79 -0.31 1.64 -2.50
C LEU A 79 -1.11 2.85 -3.00
N MET A 80 -0.49 4.04 -3.00
CA MET A 80 -1.11 5.27 -3.50
C MET A 80 -1.40 5.18 -4.99
N GLY A 81 -0.47 4.63 -5.78
CA GLY A 81 -0.69 4.34 -7.19
C GLY A 81 -1.92 3.44 -7.42
N PHE A 82 -2.02 2.33 -6.68
CA PHE A 82 -3.16 1.41 -6.78
C PHE A 82 -4.47 2.04 -6.32
N GLY A 83 -4.47 2.78 -5.21
CA GLY A 83 -5.68 3.42 -4.68
C GLY A 83 -6.19 4.54 -5.57
N PHE A 84 -5.32 5.38 -6.13
CA PHE A 84 -5.73 6.39 -7.10
C PHE A 84 -6.16 5.79 -8.44
N ALA A 85 -5.50 4.73 -8.91
CA ALA A 85 -5.93 4.01 -10.11
C ALA A 85 -7.35 3.42 -9.92
N GLY A 86 -7.59 2.75 -8.79
CA GLY A 86 -8.91 2.22 -8.43
C GLY A 86 -9.97 3.30 -8.30
N TRP A 87 -9.63 4.42 -7.67
CA TRP A 87 -10.54 5.56 -7.56
C TRP A 87 -10.86 6.17 -8.93
N ARG A 88 -9.87 6.41 -9.78
CA ARG A 88 -10.06 7.03 -11.10
C ARG A 88 -10.89 6.12 -12.01
N TYR A 89 -10.64 4.82 -11.98
CA TYR A 89 -11.38 3.82 -12.77
C TYR A 89 -12.86 3.79 -12.38
N ASN A 90 -13.17 3.72 -11.08
CA ASN A 90 -14.55 3.58 -10.60
C ASN A 90 -15.33 4.90 -10.58
N ARG A 91 -14.67 6.05 -10.78
CA ARG A 91 -15.32 7.37 -10.87
C ARG A 91 -15.52 7.84 -12.31
N ALA A 92 -14.92 7.16 -13.29
CA ALA A 92 -15.00 7.49 -14.71
C ALA A 92 -15.83 6.46 -15.52
N GLY A 93 -16.32 5.41 -14.88
CA GLY A 93 -17.19 4.38 -15.46
C GLY A 93 -18.61 4.43 -14.93
#